data_AF-M0C121-F1
#
_entry.id   AF-M0C121-F1
#
_cell.length_a   1.000
_cell.length_b   1.000
_cell.length_c   1.000
_cell.angle_alpha   90.00
_cell.angle_beta   90.00
_cell.angle_gamma   90.00
#
_symmetry.space_group_name_H-M   'P 1'
#
loop_
_entity.id
_entity.type
_entity.pdbx_description
1 polymer ?
#
loop_
_entity_poly.entity_id
_entity_poly.type
_entity_poly.pdbx_seq_one_letter_code
_entity_poly.pdbx_strand_id
1 'polypeptide(L)'
;MLEFLQTRLQATAQAARATITDSSGHLELYVTLALSYYPETVEEASLTVRWYTNDDFKIHYREVHPDHVWECRWDRHPNPHNTRDHFHPPPAAPTPGEDSSWPSDHRDVLRLVLDTVEERITSLWDE
;
A
#
# COMPACT_ATOMS: atom_id res chain seq x y z
N MET A 1 10.90 10.49 7.13
CA MET A 1 9.50 10.27 6.74
C MET A 1 8.99 8.90 7.20
N LEU A 2 9.62 7.78 6.80
CA LEU A 2 9.17 6.43 7.18
C LEU A 2 9.05 6.21 8.70
N GLU A 3 9.97 6.72 9.52
CA GLU A 3 9.89 6.63 11.00
C GLU A 3 8.65 7.32 11.59
N PHE A 4 8.25 8.45 11.01
CA PHE A 4 7.03 9.16 11.39
C PHE A 4 5.79 8.33 11.03
N LEU A 5 5.77 7.73 9.83
CA LEU A 5 4.68 6.85 9.41
C LEU A 5 4.60 5.59 10.25
N GLN A 6 5.73 4.96 10.55
CA GLN A 6 5.81 3.81 11.43
C GLN A 6 5.18 4.15 12.79
N THR A 7 5.60 5.25 13.40
CA THR A 7 5.09 5.69 14.71
C THR A 7 3.58 5.92 14.67
N ARG A 8 3.08 6.58 13.62
CA ARG A 8 1.65 6.86 13.47
C ARG A 8 0.82 5.62 13.23
N LEU A 9 1.24 4.76 12.29
CA LEU A 9 0.50 3.55 11.94
C LEU A 9 0.53 2.54 13.10
N GLN A 10 1.67 2.36 13.77
CA GLN A 10 1.78 1.46 14.94
C GLN A 10 0.86 1.86 16.10
N ALA A 11 0.42 3.13 16.15
CA ALA A 11 -0.50 3.65 17.15
C ALA A 11 -1.99 3.48 16.77
N THR A 12 -2.31 3.00 15.57
CA THR A 12 -3.68 2.72 15.15
C THR A 12 -4.05 1.26 15.41
N ALA A 13 -5.34 0.99 15.64
CA ALA A 13 -5.83 -0.37 15.84
C ALA A 13 -5.82 -1.19 14.54
N GLN A 14 -5.84 -0.53 13.38
CA GLN A 14 -5.76 -1.15 12.06
C GLN A 14 -4.39 -1.78 11.77
N ALA A 15 -3.31 -1.34 12.44
CA ALA A 15 -1.99 -1.92 12.26
C ALA A 15 -1.68 -2.91 13.39
N ALA A 16 -1.51 -4.19 13.05
CA ALA A 16 -0.98 -5.18 13.99
C ALA A 16 0.51 -4.91 14.27
N ARG A 17 1.27 -4.53 13.24
CA ARG A 17 2.71 -4.26 13.34
C ARG A 17 3.17 -3.33 12.22
N ALA A 18 4.07 -2.40 12.53
CA ALA A 18 4.75 -1.56 11.56
C ALA A 18 6.27 -1.63 11.80
N THR A 19 7.03 -2.09 10.81
CA THR A 19 8.49 -2.29 10.91
C THR A 19 9.19 -1.65 9.72
N ILE A 20 10.25 -0.89 9.98
CA ILE A 20 11.15 -0.44 8.92
C ILE A 20 12.20 -1.53 8.67
N THR A 21 12.34 -1.94 7.42
CA THR A 21 13.31 -2.93 6.97
C THR A 21 14.27 -2.31 5.95
N ASP A 22 15.43 -2.94 5.77
CA ASP A 22 16.40 -2.62 4.72
C ASP A 22 16.72 -3.90 3.92
N SER A 23 15.67 -4.55 3.40
CA SER A 23 15.75 -5.87 2.77
C SER A 23 16.39 -5.85 1.38
N SER A 24 16.62 -4.68 0.78
CA SER A 24 17.14 -4.57 -0.60
C SER A 24 18.00 -3.32 -0.83
N GLY A 25 18.66 -2.81 0.20
CA GLY A 25 19.50 -1.60 0.12
C GLY A 25 18.72 -0.29 0.02
N HIS A 26 17.40 -0.35 0.26
CA HIS A 26 16.61 0.84 0.52
C HIS A 26 15.59 0.57 1.61
N LEU A 27 15.41 1.58 2.48
CA LEU A 27 14.45 1.57 3.56
C LEU A 27 13.02 1.38 3.03
N GLU A 28 12.30 0.50 3.70
CA GLU A 28 10.92 0.16 3.40
C GLU A 28 10.14 0.05 4.71
N LEU A 29 8.96 0.63 4.78
CA LEU A 29 8.03 0.42 5.88
C LEU A 29 7.08 -0.71 5.52
N TYR A 30 7.16 -1.81 6.26
CA TYR A 30 6.24 -2.94 6.15
C TYR A 30 5.22 -2.90 7.29
N VAL A 31 3.95 -2.90 6.94
CA VAL A 31 2.83 -2.85 7.89
C VAL A 31 2.00 -4.11 7.73
N THR A 32 1.91 -4.92 8.78
CA THR A 32 0.91 -5.98 8.90
C THR A 32 -0.37 -5.36 9.42
N LEU A 33 -1.46 -5.53 8.69
CA LEU A 33 -2.77 -5.03 9.07
C LEU A 33 -3.46 -6.03 10.00
N ALA A 34 -4.27 -5.51 10.93
CA ALA A 34 -4.94 -6.32 11.92
C ALA A 34 -6.11 -7.08 11.29
N LEU A 35 -6.01 -8.41 11.23
CA LEU A 35 -7.05 -9.28 10.64
C LEU A 35 -8.42 -9.16 11.33
N SER A 36 -8.49 -8.60 12.54
CA SER A 36 -9.76 -8.27 13.18
C SER A 36 -10.61 -7.23 12.41
N TYR A 37 -10.02 -6.54 11.44
CA TYR A 37 -10.70 -5.60 10.54
C TYR A 37 -11.17 -6.25 9.23
N TYR A 38 -10.83 -7.53 9.00
CA TYR A 38 -11.13 -8.26 7.78
C TYR A 38 -12.10 -9.41 8.02
N PRO A 39 -12.89 -9.84 7.00
CA PRO A 39 -13.63 -11.09 7.08
C PRO A 39 -12.67 -12.29 7.15
N GLU A 40 -13.17 -13.44 7.61
CA GLU A 40 -12.38 -14.67 7.78
C GLU A 40 -11.74 -15.20 6.48
N THR A 41 -12.21 -14.73 5.32
CA THR A 41 -11.67 -15.07 4.00
C THR A 41 -10.30 -14.45 3.73
N VAL A 42 -9.87 -13.45 4.52
CA VAL A 42 -8.53 -12.85 4.38
C VAL A 42 -7.59 -13.44 5.44
N GLU A 43 -6.62 -14.22 5.00
CA GLU A 43 -5.64 -14.90 5.85
C GLU A 43 -4.47 -13.98 6.22
N GLU A 44 -4.10 -13.04 5.33
CA GLU A 44 -3.06 -12.04 5.58
C GLU A 44 -3.40 -10.72 4.89
N ALA A 45 -3.04 -9.60 5.51
CA ALA A 45 -3.14 -8.28 4.89
C ALA A 45 -1.91 -7.42 5.23
N SER A 46 -1.34 -6.78 4.22
CA SER A 46 -0.16 -5.93 4.39
C SER A 46 -0.15 -4.68 3.51
N LEU A 47 0.50 -3.65 4.03
CA LEU A 47 0.81 -2.42 3.32
C LEU A 47 2.33 -2.17 3.38
N THR A 48 2.94 -2.02 2.23
CA THR A 48 4.36 -1.71 2.09
C THR A 48 4.53 -0.32 1.53
N VAL A 49 5.32 0.53 2.19
CA VAL A 49 5.59 1.91 1.77
C VAL A 49 7.09 2.10 1.56
N ARG A 50 7.45 2.50 0.35
CA ARG A 50 8.82 2.87 -0.02
C ARG A 50 8.82 4.27 -0.62
N TRP A 51 9.72 5.13 -0.15
CA TRP A 51 9.81 6.52 -0.57
C TRP A 51 11.25 6.95 -0.71
N TYR A 52 11.58 7.58 -1.84
CA TYR A 52 12.92 7.99 -2.19
C TYR A 52 13.11 9.50 -2.03
N THR A 53 14.36 9.96 -1.96
CA THR A 53 14.70 11.37 -1.74
C THR A 53 14.34 12.27 -2.93
N ASN A 54 14.13 11.71 -4.12
CA ASN A 54 13.64 12.40 -5.31
C ASN A 54 12.10 12.43 -5.42
N ASP A 55 11.42 12.07 -4.33
CA ASP A 55 9.96 11.96 -4.23
C ASP A 55 9.32 10.82 -5.05
N ASP A 56 10.13 9.93 -5.63
CA ASP A 56 9.60 8.69 -6.16
C ASP A 56 9.11 7.80 -5.00
N PHE A 57 8.10 6.98 -5.26
CA PHE A 57 7.59 6.03 -4.28
C PHE A 57 6.98 4.80 -4.93
N LYS A 58 6.85 3.77 -4.11
CA LYS A 58 6.03 2.59 -4.37
C LYS A 58 5.26 2.28 -3.10
N ILE A 59 3.94 2.22 -3.20
CA ILE A 59 3.06 1.80 -2.11
C ILE A 59 2.29 0.58 -2.60
N HIS A 60 2.35 -0.51 -1.85
CA HIS A 60 1.78 -1.79 -2.24
C HIS A 60 0.84 -2.29 -1.15
N TYR A 61 -0.42 -2.52 -1.49
CA TYR A 61 -1.38 -3.16 -0.60
C TYR A 61 -1.68 -4.57 -1.12
N ARG A 62 -1.68 -5.55 -0.22
CA ARG A 62 -1.81 -6.97 -0.55
C ARG A 62 -2.64 -7.71 0.48
N GLU A 63 -3.53 -8.55 -0.01
CA GLU A 63 -4.36 -9.49 0.72
C GLU A 63 -4.02 -10.92 0.26
N VAL A 64 -3.95 -11.86 1.18
CA VAL A 64 -3.89 -13.30 0.89
C VAL A 64 -5.23 -13.91 1.25
N HIS A 65 -5.84 -14.55 0.28
CA HIS A 65 -7.05 -15.36 0.43
C HIS A 65 -6.68 -16.83 0.23
N PRO A 66 -7.53 -17.80 0.66
CA PRO A 66 -7.23 -19.23 0.54
C PRO A 66 -6.89 -19.70 -0.89
N ASP A 67 -7.48 -19.08 -1.91
CA ASP A 67 -7.39 -19.48 -3.31
C ASP A 67 -6.70 -18.45 -4.23
N HIS A 68 -6.50 -17.21 -3.76
CA HIS A 68 -5.91 -16.16 -4.58
C HIS A 68 -5.19 -15.08 -3.76
N VAL A 69 -4.45 -14.22 -4.47
CA VAL A 69 -3.89 -12.98 -3.93
C VAL A 69 -4.65 -11.83 -4.56
N TRP A 70 -4.97 -10.84 -3.75
CA TRP A 70 -5.52 -9.58 -4.22
C TRP A 70 -4.52 -8.48 -3.87
N GLU A 71 -4.03 -7.75 -4.87
CA GLU A 71 -3.02 -6.72 -4.67
C GLU A 71 -3.15 -5.55 -5.65
N CYS A 72 -2.84 -4.35 -5.17
CA CYS A 72 -2.80 -3.13 -5.97
C CYS A 72 -1.65 -2.22 -5.52
N ARG A 73 -1.19 -1.33 -6.41
CA ARG A 73 -0.05 -0.46 -6.13
C ARG A 73 -0.22 0.97 -6.63
N TRP A 74 0.34 1.90 -5.88
CA TRP A 74 0.50 3.30 -6.27
C TRP A 74 1.97 3.58 -6.44
N ASP A 75 2.36 3.93 -7.65
CA ASP A 75 3.75 4.14 -8.00
C ASP A 75 3.94 5.57 -8.54
N ARG A 76 5.05 6.18 -8.13
CA ARG A 76 5.60 7.42 -8.68
C ARG A 76 7.04 7.12 -9.05
N HIS A 77 7.32 6.90 -10.32
CA HIS A 77 8.67 6.77 -10.85
C HIS A 77 8.66 6.88 -12.38
N PRO A 78 9.77 7.32 -13.00
CA PRO A 78 9.89 7.26 -14.45
C PRO A 78 9.86 5.81 -14.95
N ASN A 79 9.11 5.56 -16.03
CA ASN A 79 9.14 4.29 -16.77
C ASN A 79 8.80 4.55 -18.27
N PRO A 80 9.04 3.58 -19.18
CA PRO A 80 8.84 3.79 -20.62
C PRO A 80 7.39 3.56 -21.11
N HIS A 81 6.46 3.18 -20.25
CA HIS A 81 5.12 2.70 -20.64
C HIS A 81 3.97 3.48 -20.00
N ASN A 82 4.23 4.30 -18.99
CA ASN A 82 3.25 5.09 -18.25
C ASN A 82 3.78 6.50 -17.95
N THR A 83 2.87 7.37 -17.50
CA THR A 83 3.23 8.58 -16.78
C THR A 83 4.01 8.27 -15.50
N ARG A 84 4.74 9.27 -14.99
CA ARG A 84 5.53 9.13 -13.74
C ARG A 84 4.66 8.58 -12.60
N ASP A 85 3.45 9.13 -12.47
CA ASP A 85 2.44 8.64 -11.53
C ASP A 85 1.58 7.59 -12.26
N HIS A 86 1.45 6.39 -11.69
CA HIS A 86 0.63 5.33 -12.25
C HIS A 86 0.11 4.38 -11.16
N PHE A 87 -1.05 3.77 -11.43
CA PHE A 87 -1.73 2.82 -10.56
C PHE A 87 -1.63 1.41 -11.15
N HIS A 88 -1.31 0.42 -10.34
CA HIS A 88 -1.42 -0.98 -10.74
C HIS A 88 -2.70 -1.55 -10.13
N PRO A 89 -3.76 -1.78 -10.94
CA PRO A 89 -5.06 -2.16 -10.42
C PRO A 89 -5.08 -3.58 -9.86
N PRO A 90 -6.00 -3.87 -8.93
CA PRO A 90 -6.27 -5.24 -8.50
C PRO A 90 -6.84 -6.12 -9.62
N PRO A 91 -6.81 -7.45 -9.47
CA PRO A 91 -6.32 -8.19 -8.30
C PRO A 91 -4.82 -8.52 -8.35
N ALA A 92 -4.13 -8.28 -9.47
CA ALA A 92 -2.79 -8.81 -9.70
C ALA A 92 -1.72 -7.73 -9.94
N ALA A 93 -2.04 -6.45 -9.66
CA ALA A 93 -1.16 -5.31 -9.88
C ALA A 93 -0.34 -5.39 -11.20
N PRO A 94 -1.00 -5.57 -12.37
CA PRO A 94 -0.33 -5.92 -13.62
C PRO A 94 0.60 -4.80 -14.10
N THR A 95 1.61 -5.16 -14.91
CA THR A 95 2.49 -4.19 -15.58
C THR A 95 2.27 -4.26 -17.10
N PRO A 96 2.09 -3.13 -17.81
CA PRO A 96 2.10 -1.74 -17.31
C PRO A 96 0.91 -1.42 -16.41
N GLY A 97 1.06 -0.38 -15.59
CA GLY A 97 -0.05 0.16 -14.82
C GLY A 97 -0.95 1.05 -15.68
N GLU A 98 -1.85 1.77 -15.03
CA GLU A 98 -2.73 2.79 -15.59
C GLU A 98 -2.21 4.17 -15.21
N ASP A 99 -2.14 5.08 -16.18
CA ASP A 99 -1.71 6.45 -15.93
C ASP A 99 -2.63 7.14 -14.91
N SER A 100 -2.02 7.83 -13.95
CA SER A 100 -2.76 8.51 -12.88
C SER A 100 -2.04 9.79 -12.44
N SER A 101 -2.50 10.40 -11.35
CA SER A 101 -1.88 11.59 -10.77
C SER A 101 -2.06 11.58 -9.26
N TRP A 102 -0.96 11.72 -8.53
CA TRP A 102 -0.97 11.71 -7.07
C TRP A 102 -0.72 13.11 -6.52
N PRO A 103 -1.21 13.41 -5.29
CA PRO A 103 -0.82 14.63 -4.59
C PRO A 103 0.70 14.80 -4.50
N SER A 104 1.16 16.05 -4.38
CA SER A 104 2.59 16.34 -4.18
C SER A 104 3.02 16.18 -2.73
N ASP A 105 2.11 16.38 -1.76
CA ASP A 105 2.42 16.18 -0.35
C ASP A 105 2.31 14.70 0.02
N HIS A 106 3.37 14.16 0.63
CA HIS A 106 3.42 12.75 1.06
C HIS A 106 2.27 12.35 1.98
N ARG A 107 1.75 13.26 2.81
CA ARG A 107 0.63 12.99 3.72
C ARG A 107 -0.66 12.82 2.95
N ASP A 108 -0.85 13.62 1.90
CA ASP A 108 -2.03 13.54 1.05
C ASP A 108 -2.01 12.28 0.18
N VAL A 109 -0.84 11.87 -0.31
CA VAL A 109 -0.66 10.56 -0.98
C VAL A 109 -1.04 9.41 -0.04
N LEU A 110 -0.53 9.42 1.19
CA LEU A 110 -0.81 8.34 2.14
C LEU A 110 -2.26 8.32 2.59
N ARG A 111 -2.89 9.50 2.75
CA ARG A 111 -4.31 9.60 3.01
C ARG A 111 -5.11 8.96 1.88
N LEU A 112 -4.80 9.30 0.63
CA LEU A 112 -5.44 8.70 -0.54
C LEU A 112 -5.35 7.17 -0.50
N VAL A 113 -4.15 6.63 -0.26
CA VAL A 113 -3.95 5.17 -0.20
C VAL A 113 -4.75 4.54 0.95
N LEU A 114 -4.69 5.11 2.15
CA LEU A 114 -5.38 4.56 3.31
C LEU A 114 -6.90 4.62 3.15
N ASP A 115 -7.42 5.72 2.57
CA ASP A 115 -8.85 5.86 2.26
C ASP A 115 -9.27 4.77 1.24
N THR A 116 -8.47 4.50 0.20
CA THR A 116 -8.77 3.40 -0.75
C THR A 116 -8.70 2.00 -0.11
N VAL A 117 -7.76 1.78 0.81
CA VAL A 117 -7.67 0.51 1.56
C VAL A 117 -8.88 0.35 2.49
N GLU A 118 -9.33 1.40 3.16
CA GLU A 118 -10.51 1.37 4.03
C GLU A 118 -11.80 1.10 3.21
N GLU A 119 -11.93 1.69 2.03
CA GLU A 119 -13.02 1.38 1.10
C GLU A 119 -13.01 -0.09 0.66
N ARG A 120 -11.84 -0.66 0.34
CA ARG A 120 -11.69 -2.08 0.01
C ARG A 120 -12.06 -2.99 1.18
N ILE A 121 -11.59 -2.68 2.39
CA ILE A 121 -11.94 -3.43 3.59
C ILE A 121 -13.45 -3.39 3.80
N THR A 122 -14.08 -2.23 3.63
CA THR A 122 -15.54 -2.08 3.76
C THR A 122 -16.26 -2.96 2.74
N SER A 123 -15.84 -2.95 1.46
CA SER A 123 -16.47 -3.76 0.43
C SER A 123 -16.37 -5.26 0.70
N LEU A 124 -15.25 -5.72 1.30
CA LEU A 124 -15.05 -7.13 1.67
C LEU A 124 -16.08 -7.65 2.68
N TRP A 125 -16.63 -6.77 3.53
CA TRP A 125 -17.68 -7.15 4.48
C TRP A 125 -19.08 -7.21 3.86
N ASP A 126 -19.25 -6.64 2.66
CA ASP A 126 -20.49 -6.63 1.89
C ASP A 126 -20.54 -7.76 0.83
N GLU A 127 -19.44 -8.50 0.64
CA GLU A 127 -19.32 -9.69 -0.25
C GLU A 127 -19.94 -10.96 0.38
#